data_AF-A0A1C0BU40-F1
#
_entry.id   AF-A0A1C0BU40-F1
#
_cell.length_a   1.000
_cell.length_b   1.000
_cell.length_c   1.000
_cell.angle_alpha   90.00
_cell.angle_beta   90.00
_cell.angle_gamma   90.00
#
_symmetry.space_group_name_H-M   'P 1'
#
loop_
_entity.id
_entity.type
_entity.pdbx_description
1 polymer ?
#
loop_
_entity_poly.entity_id
_entity_poly.type
_entity_poly.pdbx_seq_one_letter_code
_entity_poly.pdbx_strand_id
1 'polypeptide(L)'
;MTGIPLSEYIRRRRTYLAAVDLKNTDRKIIDIALTYAYNSPTAFNRAFQSVHGIAPSLVKEDSSQFKSYSPPSIQMVIKGTDSLDYRIVTKNAFRIVGSSTSLHGDFDSMFKPVK
;
A
#
# COMPACT_ATOMS: atom_id res chain seq x y z
N MET A 1 6.74 -5.30 -6.51
CA MET A 1 5.73 -5.50 -5.44
C MET A 1 6.46 -5.83 -4.15
N THR A 2 6.06 -5.26 -3.01
CA THR A 2 6.76 -5.32 -1.70
C THR A 2 6.82 -6.72 -1.05
N GLY A 3 6.49 -7.79 -1.77
CA GLY A 3 6.57 -9.19 -1.31
C GLY A 3 5.59 -9.59 -0.20
N ILE A 4 4.79 -8.65 0.32
CA ILE A 4 3.88 -8.87 1.45
C ILE A 4 2.47 -8.40 1.03
N PRO A 5 1.42 -9.23 1.24
CA PRO A 5 0.04 -8.80 1.05
C PRO A 5 -0.30 -7.58 1.90
N LEU A 6 -1.11 -6.66 1.37
CA LEU A 6 -1.53 -5.45 2.09
C LEU A 6 -2.17 -5.76 3.45
N SER A 7 -3.00 -6.80 3.50
CA SER A 7 -3.64 -7.27 4.75
C SER A 7 -2.61 -7.67 5.81
N GLU A 8 -1.55 -8.36 5.40
CA GLU A 8 -0.46 -8.77 6.31
C GLU A 8 0.38 -7.56 6.75
N TYR A 9 0.60 -6.58 5.87
CA TYR A 9 1.24 -5.32 6.25
C TYR A 9 0.41 -4.57 7.31
N ILE A 10 -0.90 -4.41 7.09
CA ILE A 10 -1.81 -3.75 8.04
C ILE A 10 -1.79 -4.46 9.39
N ARG A 11 -1.83 -5.81 9.40
CA ARG A 11 -1.75 -6.62 10.62
C ARG A 11 -0.45 -6.35 11.37
N ARG A 12 0.69 -6.44 10.69
CA ARG A 12 2.03 -6.18 11.29
C ARG A 12 2.15 -4.75 11.82
N ARG A 13 1.63 -3.76 11.09
CA ARG A 13 1.64 -2.35 11.49
C ARG A 13 0.79 -2.11 12.75
N ARG A 14 -0.42 -2.68 12.82
CA ARG A 14 -1.28 -2.60 14.01
C ARG A 14 -0.59 -3.20 15.23
N THR A 15 -0.02 -4.40 15.10
CA THR A 15 0.67 -5.07 16.20
C THR A 15 1.90 -4.29 16.66
N TYR A 16 2.65 -3.70 15.73
CA TYR A 16 3.78 -2.81 16.06
C TYR A 16 3.38 -1.60 16.87
N LEU A 17 2.31 -0.90 16.48
CA LEU A 17 1.81 0.24 17.23
C LEU A 17 1.34 -0.17 18.63
N ALA A 18 0.72 -1.35 18.76
CA ALA A 18 0.40 -1.92 20.06
C ALA A 18 1.66 -2.18 20.93
N ALA A 19 2.75 -2.65 20.33
CA ALA A 19 4.03 -2.84 21.03
C ALA A 19 4.63 -1.50 21.52
N VAL A 20 4.54 -0.46 20.69
CA VAL A 20 4.96 0.91 21.04
C VAL A 20 4.14 1.43 22.22
N ASP A 21 2.81 1.29 22.20
CA ASP A 21 1.95 1.70 23.31
C ASP A 21 2.20 0.89 24.58
N LEU A 22 2.45 -0.42 24.45
CA LEU A 22 2.79 -1.28 25.60
C LEU A 22 4.10 -0.86 26.28
N LYS A 23 5.08 -0.41 25.49
CA LYS A 23 6.38 0.05 26.01
C LYS A 23 6.31 1.46 26.61
N ASN A 24 5.52 2.35 26.01
CA ASN A 24 5.50 3.76 26.36
C ASN A 24 4.38 4.16 27.32
N THR A 25 3.47 3.24 27.68
CA THR A 25 2.32 3.54 28.56
C THR A 25 2.08 2.46 29.59
N ASP A 26 1.42 2.83 30.70
CA ASP A 26 0.98 1.90 31.75
C ASP A 26 -0.42 1.32 31.51
N ARG A 27 -0.97 1.47 30.31
CA ARG A 27 -2.29 0.94 29.97
C ARG A 27 -2.32 -0.58 30.09
N LYS A 28 -3.49 -1.13 30.45
CA LYS A 28 -3.65 -2.59 30.51
C LYS A 28 -3.54 -3.19 29.11
N ILE A 29 -2.94 -4.37 29.03
CA ILE A 29 -2.77 -5.12 27.77
C ILE A 29 -4.11 -5.28 27.04
N ILE A 30 -5.20 -5.51 27.78
CA ILE A 30 -6.54 -5.67 27.21
C ILE A 30 -7.07 -4.38 26.57
N ASP A 31 -6.80 -3.22 27.17
CA ASP A 31 -7.25 -1.93 26.64
C ASP A 31 -6.51 -1.58 25.34
N ILE A 32 -5.21 -1.90 25.29
CA ILE A 32 -4.40 -1.76 24.09
C ILE A 32 -4.90 -2.72 23.01
N ALA A 33 -5.13 -4.00 23.34
CA ALA A 33 -5.66 -4.98 22.39
C ALA A 33 -6.97 -4.51 21.74
N LEU A 34 -7.90 -3.97 22.55
CA LEU A 34 -9.17 -3.41 22.07
C LEU A 34 -8.96 -2.19 21.15
N THR A 35 -8.04 -1.28 21.51
CA THR A 35 -7.69 -0.10 20.69
C THR A 35 -7.19 -0.51 19.31
N TYR A 36 -6.42 -1.59 19.25
CA TYR A 36 -5.91 -2.15 18.00
C TYR A 36 -6.81 -3.25 17.45
N ALA A 37 -8.12 -3.20 17.71
CA ALA A 37 -9.18 -4.03 17.13
C ALA A 37 -8.97 -5.56 17.27
N TYR A 38 -8.55 -5.99 18.47
CA TYR A 38 -8.59 -7.38 18.91
C TYR A 38 -9.62 -7.55 20.02
N ASN A 39 -10.65 -8.35 19.74
CA ASN A 39 -11.77 -8.58 20.67
C ASN A 39 -11.47 -9.61 21.77
N SER A 40 -10.29 -10.25 21.72
CA SER A 40 -9.89 -11.27 22.69
C SER A 40 -8.39 -11.13 23.03
N PRO A 41 -8.02 -11.18 24.33
CA PRO A 41 -6.62 -11.23 24.75
C PRO A 41 -5.85 -12.38 24.11
N THR A 42 -6.48 -13.54 23.92
CA THR A 42 -5.86 -14.72 23.31
C THR A 42 -5.56 -14.48 21.83
N ALA A 43 -6.49 -13.85 21.10
CA ALA A 43 -6.29 -13.49 19.70
C ALA A 43 -5.16 -12.46 19.55
N PHE A 44 -5.13 -11.46 20.43
CA PHE A 44 -4.06 -10.47 20.46
C PHE A 44 -2.71 -11.12 20.74
N ASN A 45 -2.60 -11.96 21.78
CA ASN A 45 -1.35 -12.62 22.15
C ASN A 45 -0.79 -13.48 21.00
N ARG A 46 -1.64 -14.29 20.35
CA ARG A 46 -1.23 -15.10 19.17
C ARG A 46 -0.72 -14.24 18.02
N ALA A 47 -1.43 -13.15 17.71
CA ALA A 47 -0.99 -12.23 16.65
C ALA A 47 0.31 -11.50 17.03
N PHE A 48 0.44 -11.10 18.29
CA PHE A 48 1.60 -10.40 18.82
C PHE A 48 2.87 -11.26 18.76
N GLN A 49 2.78 -12.49 19.27
CA GLN A 49 3.88 -13.46 19.18
C GLN A 49 4.22 -13.82 17.74
N SER A 50 3.22 -13.98 16.86
CA SER A 50 3.45 -14.26 15.43
C SER A 50 4.26 -13.15 14.73
N VAL A 51 4.07 -11.89 15.13
CA VAL A 51 4.74 -10.74 14.52
C VAL A 51 6.10 -10.48 15.19
N HIS A 52 6.13 -10.37 16.51
CA HIS A 52 7.30 -9.91 17.28
C HIS A 52 8.13 -11.03 17.91
N GLY A 53 7.62 -12.27 17.98
CA GLY A 53 8.34 -13.42 18.55
C GLY A 53 8.30 -13.51 20.08
N ILE A 54 7.70 -12.52 20.77
CA ILE A 54 7.64 -12.44 22.24
C ILE A 54 6.20 -12.19 22.70
N ALA A 55 5.91 -12.42 23.98
CA ALA A 55 4.61 -12.12 24.57
C ALA A 55 4.45 -10.61 24.84
N PRO A 56 3.21 -10.06 24.76
CA PRO A 56 2.95 -8.65 25.08
C PRO A 56 3.43 -8.20 26.46
N SER A 57 3.40 -9.10 27.46
CA SER A 57 3.84 -8.81 28.83
C SER A 57 5.34 -8.54 28.95
N LEU A 58 6.15 -9.14 28.07
CA LEU A 58 7.61 -9.02 28.08
C LEU A 58 8.10 -7.72 27.42
N VAL A 59 7.21 -7.01 26.69
CA VAL A 59 7.55 -5.77 25.97
C VAL A 59 7.91 -4.63 26.92
N LYS A 60 7.42 -4.69 28.17
CA LYS A 60 7.74 -3.74 29.22
C LYS A 60 9.13 -3.92 29.81
N GLU A 61 9.77 -5.07 29.59
CA GLU A 61 11.13 -5.30 30.05
C GLU A 61 12.11 -4.53 29.16
N ASP A 62 13.06 -3.80 29.77
CA ASP A 62 14.02 -2.94 29.05
C ASP A 62 14.91 -3.70 28.05
N SER A 63 15.10 -5.01 28.26
CA SER A 63 15.87 -5.89 27.38
C SER A 63 15.10 -6.38 26.15
N SER A 64 13.81 -6.07 26.03
CA SER A 64 12.96 -6.60 24.97
C SER A 64 13.23 -5.93 23.62
N GLN A 65 13.53 -6.76 22.61
CA GLN A 65 13.63 -6.34 21.21
C GLN A 65 12.41 -6.85 20.45
N PHE A 66 11.75 -5.96 19.70
CA PHE A 66 10.61 -6.31 18.86
C PHE A 66 10.74 -5.68 17.48
N LYS A 67 10.12 -6.33 16.48
CA LYS A 67 10.21 -5.89 15.08
C LYS A 67 9.53 -4.54 14.86
N SER A 68 10.20 -3.64 14.13
CA SER A 68 9.66 -2.36 13.68
C SER A 68 8.97 -2.49 12.32
N TYR A 69 7.82 -1.82 12.17
CA TYR A 69 7.06 -1.78 10.92
C TYR A 69 6.66 -0.34 10.60
N SER A 70 7.54 0.42 9.95
CA SER A 70 7.29 1.82 9.57
C SER A 70 6.18 1.98 8.53
N PRO A 71 5.51 3.15 8.46
CA PRO A 71 4.59 3.49 7.37
C PRO A 71 5.31 3.35 6.02
N PRO A 72 4.61 2.91 4.96
CA PRO A 72 5.23 2.89 3.64
C PRO A 72 5.30 4.34 3.11
N SER A 73 6.46 4.75 2.63
CA SER A 73 6.61 5.99 1.86
C SER A 73 6.47 5.68 0.38
N ILE A 74 5.53 6.35 -0.29
CA ILE A 74 5.35 6.24 -1.74
C ILE A 74 5.78 7.57 -2.34
N GLN A 75 6.79 7.53 -3.20
CA GLN A 75 7.16 8.68 -4.04
C GLN A 75 6.62 8.44 -5.45
N MET A 76 5.69 9.28 -5.87
CA MET A 76 5.17 9.28 -7.24
C MET A 76 5.90 10.36 -8.02
N VAL A 77 6.82 9.95 -8.89
CA VAL A 77 7.50 10.87 -9.81
C VAL A 77 6.70 10.89 -11.11
N ILE A 78 5.90 11.95 -11.30
CA ILE A 78 5.24 12.21 -12.58
C ILE A 78 6.31 12.81 -13.50
N LYS A 79 6.90 11.99 -14.37
CA LYS A 79 7.74 12.49 -15.46
C LYS A 79 6.79 12.96 -16.56
N GLY A 80 6.76 14.27 -16.82
CA GLY A 80 6.15 14.78 -18.05
C GLY A 80 6.88 14.11 -19.22
N THR A 81 6.12 13.47 -20.12
CA THR A 81 6.66 13.06 -21.42
C THR A 81 6.98 14.32 -22.23
N ASP A 82 7.73 14.17 -23.32
CA ASP A 82 8.03 15.25 -24.26
C ASP A 82 6.80 16.15 -24.48
N SER A 83 7.01 17.47 -24.44
CA SER A 83 5.94 18.44 -24.61
C SER A 83 5.26 18.23 -25.96
N LEU A 84 3.99 17.84 -25.94
CA LEU A 84 3.17 17.80 -27.14
C LEU A 84 2.71 19.22 -27.44
N ASP A 85 3.29 19.87 -28.45
CA ASP A 85 2.79 21.14 -28.96
C ASP A 85 1.40 20.89 -29.58
N TYR A 86 0.35 21.36 -28.91
CA TYR A 86 -1.02 21.23 -29.39
C TYR A 86 -1.67 22.60 -29.56
N ARG A 87 -2.59 22.69 -30.52
CA ARG A 87 -3.46 23.85 -30.71
C ARG A 87 -4.84 23.39 -31.13
N ILE A 88 -5.87 23.94 -30.51
CA ILE A 88 -7.26 23.74 -30.93
C ILE A 88 -7.49 24.58 -32.19
N VAL A 89 -7.96 23.94 -33.26
CA VAL A 89 -8.26 24.60 -34.53
C VAL A 89 -9.63 24.17 -35.02
N THR A 90 -10.50 25.13 -35.28
CA THR A 90 -11.75 24.91 -36.00
C THR A 90 -11.44 24.74 -37.49
N LYS A 91 -11.79 23.59 -38.06
CA LYS A 91 -11.64 23.31 -39.49
C LYS A 91 -13.01 23.37 -40.18
N ASN A 92 -13.06 23.96 -41.37
CA ASN A 92 -14.21 23.86 -42.26
C ASN A 92 -14.39 22.40 -42.72
N ALA A 93 -15.58 22.04 -43.17
CA ALA A 93 -15.83 20.71 -43.73
C ALA A 93 -14.88 20.41 -44.91
N PHE A 94 -14.26 19.24 -44.92
CA PHE A 94 -13.39 18.78 -46.00
C PHE A 94 -13.64 17.29 -46.30
N ARG A 95 -13.30 16.86 -47.51
CA ARG A 95 -13.46 15.47 -47.95
C ARG A 95 -12.22 14.66 -47.61
N ILE A 96 -12.41 13.49 -47.01
CA ILE A 96 -11.35 12.50 -46.75
C ILE A 96 -11.59 11.29 -47.67
N VAL A 97 -10.51 10.76 -48.25
CA VAL A 97 -10.54 9.51 -49.03
C VAL A 97 -9.45 8.61 -48.48
N GLY A 98 -9.78 7.35 -48.21
CA GLY A 98 -8.83 6.38 -47.66
C GLY A 98 -9.48 5.00 -47.47
N SER A 99 -8.65 4.03 -47.10
CA SER A 99 -9.09 2.67 -46.78
C SER A 99 -9.39 2.59 -45.28
N SER A 100 -10.55 2.04 -44.92
CA SER A 100 -10.91 1.76 -43.52
C SER A 100 -10.79 0.27 -43.24
N THR A 101 -10.31 -0.07 -42.04
CA THR A 101 -10.29 -1.45 -41.55
C THR A 101 -10.72 -1.50 -40.09
N SER A 102 -11.36 -2.59 -39.68
CA SER A 102 -11.80 -2.78 -38.30
C SER A 102 -10.60 -3.09 -37.42
N LEU A 103 -10.37 -2.23 -36.44
CA LEU A 103 -9.35 -2.42 -35.42
C LEU A 103 -9.83 -3.47 -34.40
N HIS A 104 -9.07 -4.54 -34.23
CA HIS A 104 -9.32 -5.59 -33.24
C HIS A 104 -8.08 -5.74 -32.33
N GLY A 105 -8.28 -5.77 -31.01
CA GLY A 105 -7.21 -5.90 -30.02
C GLY A 105 -7.23 -4.80 -28.96
N ASP A 106 -6.27 -4.85 -28.03
CA ASP A 106 -6.08 -3.86 -26.97
C ASP A 106 -5.49 -2.55 -27.53
N PHE A 107 -5.92 -1.41 -27.01
CA PHE A 107 -5.62 -0.08 -27.54
C PHE A 107 -4.11 0.22 -27.56
N ASP A 108 -3.38 -0.27 -26.55
CA ASP A 108 -1.92 -0.13 -26.44
C ASP A 108 -1.16 -0.87 -27.55
N SER A 109 -1.74 -1.91 -28.14
CA SER A 109 -1.11 -2.70 -29.20
C SER A 109 -1.25 -2.10 -30.61
N MET A 110 -2.07 -1.04 -30.75
CA MET A 110 -2.50 -0.49 -32.04
C MET A 110 -1.60 0.64 -32.57
N PHE A 111 -0.69 1.19 -31.76
CA PHE A 111 0.19 2.31 -32.15
C PHE A 111 1.46 1.90 -32.92
N LYS A 112 1.44 0.78 -33.66
CA LYS A 112 2.55 0.49 -34.57
C LYS A 112 2.43 1.40 -35.79
N PRO A 113 3.44 2.23 -36.10
CA PRO A 113 3.40 3.08 -37.27
C PRO A 113 3.26 2.20 -38.52
N VAL A 114 2.25 2.50 -39.34
CA VAL A 114 2.09 1.87 -40.66
C VAL A 114 3.22 2.40 -41.53
N LYS A 115 4.04 1.49 -42.08
CA LYS A 115 5.13 1.79 -43.02
C LYS A 115 4.59 2.20 -44.39
#